data_AF-A0A1X1YAB2-F1
#
_entry.id   AF-A0A1X1YAB2-F1
#
_cell.length_a   1.000
_cell.length_b   1.000
_cell.length_c   1.000
_cell.angle_alpha   90.00
_cell.angle_beta   90.00
_cell.angle_gamma   90.00
#
_symmetry.space_group_name_H-M   'P 1'
#
loop_
_entity.id
_entity.type
_entity.pdbx_description
1 polymer ?
#
loop_
_entity_poly.entity_id
_entity_poly.type
_entity_poly.pdbx_seq_one_letter_code
_entity_poly.pdbx_strand_id
1 'polypeptide(L)'
;MIRRIETRTGRRYAASTIARWAVHQQWPPGVDTFWLERWAAIDRAGGIRALAEALGSTPRRVVTWRDSLDPNAPPPAPVSVVPPGEVQAIWVIVDGFATIGTTRIDKRVPTSADEEFQELQILVSSGFFEAWINHEMDRVKEILGAAIADQVIADWNPAQFYDVDFTVEDVIDLRTEL
;
A
#
# COMPACT_ATOMS: atom_id res chain seq x y z
N MET A 1 -24.12 6.64 9.70
CA MET A 1 -23.90 8.05 9.34
C MET A 1 -24.04 9.04 10.51
N ILE A 2 -25.21 9.18 11.15
CA ILE A 2 -25.47 10.20 12.20
C ILE A 2 -24.44 10.18 13.34
N ARG A 3 -24.18 8.99 13.93
CA ARG A 3 -23.17 8.84 14.98
C ARG A 3 -21.77 9.27 14.52
N ARG A 4 -21.39 9.03 13.26
CA ARG A 4 -20.08 9.41 12.72
C ARG A 4 -19.96 10.93 12.57
N ILE A 5 -21.05 11.62 12.18
CA ILE A 5 -21.12 13.09 12.13
C ILE A 5 -21.00 13.68 13.54
N GLU A 6 -21.68 13.10 14.53
CA GLU A 6 -21.62 13.52 15.93
C GLU A 6 -20.21 13.38 16.51
N THR A 7 -19.55 12.23 16.30
CA THR A 7 -18.16 12.01 16.75
C THR A 7 -17.17 12.99 16.11
N ARG A 8 -17.38 13.38 14.85
CA ARG A 8 -16.47 14.26 14.10
C ARG A 8 -16.68 15.75 14.37
N THR A 9 -17.93 16.19 14.39
CA THR A 9 -18.27 17.61 14.51
C THR A 9 -18.52 18.04 15.94
N GLY A 10 -18.65 17.09 16.87
CA GLY A 10 -19.13 17.33 18.23
C GLY A 10 -20.59 17.78 18.29
N ARG A 11 -21.30 17.81 17.15
CA ARG A 11 -22.67 18.30 17.05
C ARG A 11 -23.61 17.16 16.69
N ARG A 12 -24.66 17.01 17.50
CA ARG A 12 -25.72 16.04 17.27
C ARG A 12 -26.84 16.66 16.44
N TYR A 13 -26.97 16.22 15.20
CA TYR A 13 -28.08 16.63 14.32
C TYR A 13 -29.18 15.58 14.32
N ALA A 14 -30.44 16.02 14.14
CA ALA A 14 -31.56 15.11 13.96
C ALA A 14 -31.46 14.39 12.61
N ALA A 15 -31.95 13.14 12.55
CA ALA A 15 -31.97 12.34 11.33
C ALA A 15 -32.69 13.05 10.18
N SER A 16 -33.79 13.76 10.48
CA SER A 16 -34.57 14.55 9.54
C SER A 16 -33.80 15.75 8.98
N THR A 17 -32.97 16.41 9.79
CA THR A 17 -32.11 17.52 9.34
C THR A 17 -31.04 17.03 8.37
N ILE A 18 -30.41 15.89 8.66
CA ILE A 18 -29.42 15.27 7.78
C ILE A 18 -30.08 14.82 6.46
N ALA A 19 -31.27 14.23 6.52
CA ALA A 19 -32.03 13.84 5.33
C ALA A 19 -32.40 15.05 4.46
N ARG A 20 -32.81 16.18 5.08
CA ARG A 20 -33.10 17.43 4.36
C ARG A 20 -31.87 17.96 3.64
N TRP A 21 -30.71 17.97 4.29
CA TRP A 21 -29.46 18.39 3.68
C TRP A 21 -29.04 17.48 2.52
N ALA A 22 -29.16 16.16 2.69
CA ALA A 22 -28.89 15.20 1.62
C ALA A 22 -29.77 15.43 0.37
N VAL A 23 -31.05 15.75 0.55
CA VAL A 23 -31.96 16.11 -0.56
C VAL A 23 -31.49 17.36 -1.32
N HIS A 24 -30.93 18.35 -0.61
CA HIS A 24 -30.41 19.58 -1.21
C HIS A 24 -28.94 19.47 -1.67
N GLN A 25 -28.34 18.27 -1.63
CA GLN A 25 -26.89 18.08 -1.87
C GLN A 25 -26.01 19.00 -1.02
N GLN A 26 -26.52 19.41 0.16
CA GLN A 26 -25.82 20.23 1.13
C GLN A 26 -25.33 19.35 2.27
N TRP A 27 -24.24 19.76 2.92
CA TRP A 27 -23.64 18.98 4.01
C TRP A 27 -23.77 19.70 5.35
N PRO A 28 -23.87 18.96 6.47
CA PRO A 28 -23.83 19.55 7.79
C PRO A 28 -22.61 20.45 7.96
N PRO A 29 -22.75 21.64 8.56
CA PRO A 29 -21.61 22.51 8.81
C PRO A 29 -20.58 21.81 9.72
N GLY A 30 -19.32 21.80 9.28
CA GLY A 30 -18.20 21.15 9.96
C GLY A 30 -17.90 19.72 9.51
N VAL A 31 -18.63 19.17 8.53
CA VAL A 31 -18.27 17.89 7.88
C VAL A 31 -17.71 18.17 6.50
N ASP A 32 -16.42 17.90 6.30
CA ASP A 32 -15.82 18.01 4.98
C ASP A 32 -16.39 16.95 4.02
N THR A 33 -16.57 17.33 2.76
CA THR A 33 -17.19 16.51 1.71
C THR A 33 -16.50 15.15 1.56
N PHE A 34 -15.17 15.10 1.64
CA PHE A 34 -14.40 13.87 1.44
C PHE A 34 -14.72 12.79 2.50
N TRP A 35 -15.10 13.19 3.72
CA TRP A 35 -15.49 12.25 4.77
C TRP A 35 -16.80 11.52 4.46
N LEU A 36 -17.73 12.28 3.88
CA LEU A 36 -19.04 11.75 3.49
C LEU A 36 -18.89 10.85 2.27
N GLU A 37 -18.04 11.20 1.32
CA GLU A 37 -17.72 10.35 0.17
C GLU A 37 -17.13 9.01 0.59
N ARG A 38 -16.17 9.01 1.52
CA ARG A 38 -15.59 7.76 2.07
C ARG A 38 -16.62 6.90 2.78
N TRP A 39 -17.47 7.51 3.63
CA TRP A 39 -18.52 6.76 4.31
C TRP A 39 -19.59 6.25 3.34
N ALA A 40 -19.95 7.04 2.33
CA ALA A 40 -20.88 6.63 1.30
C ALA A 40 -20.32 5.47 0.47
N ALA A 41 -19.02 5.47 0.15
CA ALA A 41 -18.36 4.36 -0.53
C ALA A 41 -18.41 3.07 0.29
N ILE A 42 -18.09 3.15 1.59
CA ILE A 42 -18.18 2.01 2.53
C ILE A 42 -19.61 1.49 2.65
N ASP A 43 -20.57 2.40 2.82
CA ASP A 43 -21.97 2.03 3.03
C ASP A 43 -22.58 1.45 1.73
N ARG A 44 -22.22 1.99 0.55
CA ARG A 44 -22.64 1.48 -0.78
C ARG A 44 -22.07 0.09 -1.08
N ALA A 45 -20.87 -0.21 -0.61
CA ALA A 45 -20.27 -1.54 -0.70
C ALA A 45 -20.86 -2.55 0.30
N GLY A 46 -21.68 -2.11 1.27
CA GLY A 46 -22.24 -2.99 2.30
C GLY A 46 -21.37 -3.14 3.55
N GLY A 47 -20.34 -2.31 3.70
CA GLY A 47 -19.47 -2.25 4.88
C GLY A 47 -17.99 -2.42 4.54
N ILE A 48 -17.14 -2.35 5.58
CA ILE A 48 -15.67 -2.31 5.44
C ILE A 48 -15.13 -3.59 4.79
N ARG A 49 -15.63 -4.76 5.19
CA ARG A 49 -15.17 -6.05 4.63
C ARG A 49 -15.55 -6.19 3.15
N ALA A 50 -16.79 -5.86 2.82
CA ALA A 50 -17.27 -5.93 1.45
C ALA A 50 -16.58 -4.90 0.54
N LEU A 51 -16.27 -3.70 1.06
CA LEU A 51 -15.44 -2.74 0.33
C LEU A 51 -14.01 -3.25 0.12
N ALA A 52 -13.42 -3.87 1.14
CA ALA A 52 -12.08 -4.44 1.02
C ALA A 52 -12.04 -5.52 -0.06
N GLU A 53 -13.01 -6.44 -0.06
CA GLU A 53 -13.14 -7.49 -1.08
C GLU A 53 -13.35 -6.90 -2.49
N ALA A 54 -14.22 -5.90 -2.64
CA ALA A 54 -14.46 -5.22 -3.92
C ALA A 54 -13.23 -4.49 -4.46
N LEU A 55 -12.34 -4.03 -3.56
CA LEU A 55 -11.08 -3.37 -3.92
C LEU A 55 -9.90 -4.34 -4.03
N GLY A 56 -10.10 -5.64 -3.79
CA GLY A 56 -9.00 -6.61 -3.68
C GLY A 56 -8.03 -6.28 -2.53
N SER A 57 -8.47 -5.51 -1.54
CA SER A 57 -7.65 -4.95 -0.47
C SER A 57 -7.95 -5.61 0.88
N THR A 58 -7.33 -5.12 1.96
CA THR A 58 -7.60 -5.63 3.32
C THR A 58 -8.56 -4.72 4.09
N PRO A 59 -9.41 -5.28 4.99
CA PRO A 59 -10.28 -4.48 5.85
C PRO A 59 -9.53 -3.42 6.67
N ARG A 60 -8.26 -3.69 7.03
CA ARG A 60 -7.41 -2.77 7.76
C ARG A 60 -7.04 -1.54 6.91
N ARG A 61 -6.65 -1.74 5.65
CA ARG A 61 -6.35 -0.63 4.72
C ARG A 61 -7.57 0.24 4.45
N VAL A 62 -8.76 -0.34 4.38
CA VAL A 62 -10.03 0.42 4.28
C VAL A 62 -10.29 1.25 5.54
N VAL A 63 -9.98 0.74 6.74
CA VAL A 63 -10.08 1.52 8.00
C VAL A 63 -9.09 2.68 8.00
N THR A 64 -7.84 2.44 7.61
CA THR A 64 -6.81 3.48 7.52
C THR A 64 -7.19 4.55 6.51
N TRP A 65 -7.61 4.15 5.30
CA TRP A 65 -8.10 5.07 4.28
C TRP A 65 -9.30 5.87 4.74
N ARG A 66 -10.26 5.20 5.41
CA ARG A 66 -11.39 5.87 6.05
C ARG A 66 -10.83 6.96 6.92
N ASP A 67 -10.02 6.65 7.94
CA ASP A 67 -9.59 7.56 9.00
C ASP A 67 -8.48 8.57 8.63
N SER A 68 -7.95 8.52 7.41
CA SER A 68 -6.94 9.46 6.92
C SER A 68 -7.41 10.93 6.92
N LEU A 69 -6.58 11.85 7.43
CA LEU A 69 -6.87 13.28 7.43
C LEU A 69 -6.64 13.95 6.07
N ASP A 70 -5.89 13.32 5.18
CA ASP A 70 -5.65 13.83 3.83
C ASP A 70 -6.93 13.71 2.99
N PRO A 71 -7.53 14.81 2.49
CA PRO A 71 -8.73 14.76 1.66
C PRO A 71 -8.55 13.94 0.37
N ASN A 72 -7.34 13.91 -0.17
CA ASN A 72 -7.02 13.29 -1.46
C ASN A 72 -6.52 11.85 -1.35
N ALA A 73 -6.54 11.26 -0.15
CA ALA A 73 -6.04 9.90 0.05
C ALA A 73 -6.76 8.91 -0.90
N PRO A 74 -6.03 8.21 -1.77
CA PRO A 74 -6.63 7.29 -2.72
C PRO A 74 -7.25 6.10 -1.99
N PRO A 75 -8.33 5.51 -2.53
CA PRO A 75 -8.87 4.26 -1.99
C PRO A 75 -7.77 3.20 -1.98
N PRO A 76 -7.80 2.28 -1.00
CA PRO A 76 -6.71 1.35 -0.80
C PRO A 76 -6.56 0.45 -2.03
N ALA A 77 -5.34 0.37 -2.55
CA ALA A 77 -5.01 -0.43 -3.71
C ALA A 77 -5.28 -1.93 -3.43
N PRO A 78 -5.53 -2.72 -4.49
CA PRO A 78 -5.55 -4.16 -4.39
C PRO A 78 -4.25 -4.64 -3.73
N VAL A 79 -4.35 -5.63 -2.85
CA VAL A 79 -3.20 -6.46 -2.54
C VAL A 79 -2.86 -7.17 -3.84
N SER A 80 -1.70 -6.86 -4.42
CA SER A 80 -1.15 -7.66 -5.50
C SER A 80 -0.82 -9.04 -4.93
N VAL A 81 -1.79 -9.95 -4.98
CA VAL A 81 -1.47 -11.38 -4.98
C VAL A 81 -0.88 -11.62 -6.34
N VAL A 82 0.45 -11.58 -6.41
CA VAL A 82 1.22 -12.01 -7.57
C VAL A 82 0.65 -13.36 -8.02
N PRO A 83 0.04 -13.47 -9.23
CA PRO A 83 -0.42 -14.76 -9.72
C PRO A 83 0.78 -15.70 -9.86
N PRO A 84 0.60 -17.03 -9.76
CA PRO A 84 1.68 -17.98 -10.01
C PRO A 84 2.05 -17.93 -11.50
N GLY A 85 2.92 -16.99 -11.87
CA GLY A 85 3.75 -17.07 -13.06
C GLY A 85 4.97 -17.93 -12.77
N GLU A 86 5.72 -18.30 -13.80
CA GLU A 86 7.04 -18.87 -13.61
C GLU A 86 7.89 -17.85 -12.84
N VAL A 87 8.37 -18.27 -11.67
CA VAL A 87 9.28 -17.49 -10.83
C VAL A 87 10.68 -18.04 -11.02
N GLN A 88 11.66 -17.13 -11.04
CA GLN A 88 13.06 -17.48 -11.10
C GLN A 88 13.78 -16.84 -9.91
N ALA A 89 14.68 -17.60 -9.30
CA ALA A 89 15.53 -17.13 -8.22
C ALA A 89 16.63 -16.21 -8.79
N ILE A 90 16.86 -15.11 -8.09
CA ILE A 90 18.01 -14.22 -8.31
C ILE A 90 18.71 -13.97 -6.98
N TRP A 91 20.00 -13.64 -7.04
CA TRP A 91 20.83 -13.33 -5.88
C TRP A 91 21.34 -11.91 -5.99
N VAL A 92 21.01 -11.08 -5.00
CA VAL A 92 21.26 -9.63 -5.08
C VAL A 92 21.99 -9.11 -3.86
N ILE A 93 22.81 -8.09 -4.10
CA ILE A 93 23.37 -7.22 -3.07
C ILE A 93 23.02 -5.79 -3.49
N VAL A 94 22.23 -5.11 -2.67
CA VAL A 94 21.79 -3.74 -2.96
C VAL A 94 21.92 -2.85 -1.74
N ASP A 95 22.20 -1.58 -1.99
CA ASP A 95 22.07 -0.50 -1.02
C ASP A 95 20.82 0.32 -1.34
N GLY A 96 20.11 0.71 -0.29
CA GLY A 96 18.87 1.45 -0.42
C GLY A 96 18.29 1.80 0.93
N PHE A 97 16.99 2.12 0.93
CA PHE A 97 16.28 2.42 2.15
C PHE A 97 14.86 1.84 2.13
N ALA A 98 14.45 1.32 3.28
CA ALA A 98 13.08 0.95 3.53
C ALA A 98 12.31 2.17 4.04
N THR A 99 11.10 2.38 3.55
CA THR A 99 10.15 3.35 4.09
C THR A 99 9.03 2.57 4.77
N ILE A 100 8.94 2.68 6.10
CA ILE A 100 7.89 2.04 6.90
C ILE A 100 7.03 3.15 7.50
N GLY A 101 5.84 3.36 6.95
CA GLY A 101 5.00 4.51 7.28
C GLY A 101 5.71 5.83 6.94
N THR A 102 6.15 6.58 7.96
CA THR A 102 6.90 7.84 7.79
C THR A 102 8.38 7.71 8.13
N THR A 103 8.85 6.51 8.50
CA THR A 103 10.23 6.29 8.93
C THR A 103 11.04 5.75 7.77
N ARG A 104 12.13 6.47 7.44
CA ARG A 104 13.16 6.00 6.52
C ARG A 104 14.22 5.24 7.30
N ILE A 105 14.58 4.06 6.82
CA ILE A 105 15.60 3.20 7.40
C ILE A 105 16.56 2.82 6.28
N ASP A 106 17.75 3.42 6.27
CA ASP A 106 18.80 3.03 5.34
C ASP A 106 19.25 1.60 5.66
N LYS A 107 19.22 0.75 4.64
CA LYS A 107 19.43 -0.68 4.81
C LYS A 107 20.09 -1.28 3.58
N ARG A 108 21.19 -1.98 3.84
CA ARG A 108 21.78 -2.91 2.89
C ARG A 108 21.05 -4.25 2.92
N VAL A 109 20.83 -4.80 1.74
CA VAL A 109 20.28 -6.13 1.52
C VAL A 109 21.40 -6.96 0.86
N PRO A 110 21.81 -8.12 1.40
CA PRO A 110 21.13 -8.96 2.40
C PRO A 110 21.05 -8.36 3.82
N THR A 111 19.97 -8.70 4.53
CA THR A 111 19.70 -8.18 5.88
C THR A 111 20.53 -8.87 6.95
N SER A 112 20.81 -10.17 6.75
CA SER A 112 21.60 -11.04 7.62
C SER A 112 23.08 -10.93 7.29
N ALA A 113 23.95 -10.87 8.30
CA ALA A 113 25.40 -10.80 8.08
C ALA A 113 26.02 -12.13 7.59
N ASP A 114 25.31 -13.24 7.80
CA ASP A 114 25.74 -14.60 7.43
C ASP A 114 25.39 -14.95 5.98
N GLU A 115 24.61 -14.10 5.30
CA GLU A 115 24.21 -14.29 3.91
C GLU A 115 25.11 -13.45 2.99
N GLU A 116 25.71 -14.11 2.00
CA GLU A 116 26.51 -13.41 0.97
C GLU A 116 25.59 -12.67 -0.03
N PHE A 117 24.41 -13.24 -0.30
CA PHE A 117 23.42 -12.72 -1.23
C PHE A 117 22.01 -12.85 -0.66
N GLN A 118 21.15 -11.87 -0.98
CA GLN A 118 19.73 -11.99 -0.75
C GLN A 118 19.13 -12.75 -1.92
N GLU A 119 18.57 -13.92 -1.65
CA GLU A 119 17.74 -14.62 -2.62
C GLU A 119 16.39 -13.89 -2.74
N LEU A 120 15.98 -13.62 -3.97
CA LEU A 120 14.66 -13.08 -4.31
C LEU A 120 14.02 -13.92 -5.41
N GLN A 121 12.71 -14.11 -5.31
CA GLN A 121 11.89 -14.78 -6.31
C GLN A 121 11.26 -13.73 -7.22
N ILE A 122 11.67 -13.68 -8.49
CA ILE A 122 11.15 -12.71 -9.47
C ILE A 122 10.27 -13.41 -10.49
N LEU A 123 9.09 -12.85 -10.74
CA LEU A 123 8.25 -13.30 -11.85
C LEU A 123 8.97 -13.07 -13.18
N VAL A 124 9.06 -14.10 -14.01
CA VAL A 124 9.63 -13.97 -15.37
C VAL A 124 8.87 -12.92 -16.18
N SER A 125 7.54 -12.83 -16.00
CA SER A 125 6.68 -11.85 -16.67
C SER A 125 6.73 -10.42 -16.10
N SER A 126 7.54 -10.15 -15.07
CA SER A 126 7.67 -8.80 -14.47
C SER A 126 8.35 -7.77 -15.37
N GLY A 127 8.98 -8.23 -16.45
CA GLY A 127 9.87 -7.44 -17.30
C GLY A 127 11.27 -7.24 -16.72
N PHE A 128 11.60 -7.92 -15.62
CA PHE A 128 12.92 -7.83 -14.98
C PHE A 128 14.05 -8.26 -15.91
N PHE A 129 13.95 -9.45 -16.51
CA PHE A 129 15.01 -10.00 -17.36
C PHE A 129 15.20 -9.18 -18.62
N GLU A 130 14.12 -8.68 -19.21
CA GLU A 130 14.16 -7.80 -20.37
C GLU A 130 14.86 -6.47 -20.04
N ALA A 131 14.49 -5.84 -18.93
CA ALA A 131 15.13 -4.62 -18.44
C ALA A 131 16.62 -4.85 -18.11
N TRP A 132 16.96 -5.99 -17.50
CA TRP A 132 18.33 -6.36 -17.17
C TRP A 132 19.19 -6.54 -18.44
N ILE A 133 18.68 -7.31 -19.42
CA ILE A 133 19.35 -7.55 -20.71
C ILE A 133 19.53 -6.24 -21.49
N ASN A 134 18.54 -5.35 -21.44
CA ASN A 134 18.59 -4.04 -22.11
C ASN A 134 19.32 -2.96 -21.31
N HIS A 135 19.91 -3.30 -20.15
CA HIS A 135 20.59 -2.37 -19.24
C HIS A 135 19.72 -1.19 -18.76
N GLU A 136 18.41 -1.39 -18.66
CA GLU A 136 17.44 -0.43 -18.12
C GLU A 136 17.46 -0.45 -16.59
N MET A 137 18.54 0.08 -16.00
CA MET A 137 18.80 -0.04 -14.56
C MET A 137 17.75 0.62 -13.67
N ASP A 138 17.14 1.72 -14.10
CA ASP A 138 16.05 2.36 -13.34
C ASP A 138 14.85 1.41 -13.20
N ARG A 139 14.52 0.69 -14.27
CA ARG A 139 13.44 -0.29 -14.27
C ARG A 139 13.79 -1.52 -13.43
N VAL A 140 15.04 -1.97 -13.48
CA VAL A 140 15.55 -3.05 -12.63
C VAL A 140 15.45 -2.66 -11.15
N LYS A 141 15.88 -1.46 -10.77
CA LYS A 141 15.80 -0.94 -9.40
C LYS A 141 14.35 -0.86 -8.90
N GLU A 142 13.43 -0.42 -9.74
CA GLU A 142 12.00 -0.36 -9.42
C GLU A 142 11.43 -1.76 -9.11
N ILE A 143 11.73 -2.75 -9.96
CA ILE A 143 11.24 -4.12 -9.78
C ILE A 143 11.89 -4.77 -8.55
N LEU A 144 13.20 -4.58 -8.34
CA LEU A 144 13.90 -5.09 -7.16
C LEU A 144 13.38 -4.45 -5.87
N GLY A 145 13.09 -3.15 -5.88
CA GLY A 145 12.53 -2.44 -4.73
C GLY A 145 11.21 -3.07 -4.27
N ALA A 146 10.29 -3.28 -5.21
CA ALA A 146 9.03 -3.97 -4.93
C ALA A 146 9.25 -5.39 -4.39
N ALA A 147 10.14 -6.17 -5.02
CA ALA A 147 10.42 -7.54 -4.59
C ALA A 147 11.04 -7.62 -3.18
N ILE A 148 11.95 -6.71 -2.84
CA ILE A 148 12.58 -6.63 -1.52
C ILE A 148 11.56 -6.20 -0.47
N ALA A 149 10.72 -5.21 -0.77
CA ALA A 149 9.65 -4.79 0.13
C ALA A 149 8.73 -5.97 0.48
N ASP A 150 8.33 -6.75 -0.53
CA ASP A 150 7.39 -7.86 -0.37
C ASP A 150 8.00 -9.12 0.26
N GLN A 151 9.26 -9.45 -0.05
CA GLN A 151 9.88 -10.74 0.36
C GLN A 151 10.84 -10.62 1.55
N VAL A 152 11.40 -9.44 1.79
CA VAL A 152 12.42 -9.23 2.83
C VAL A 152 11.89 -8.36 3.95
N ILE A 153 11.28 -7.21 3.60
CA ILE A 153 10.85 -6.23 4.60
C ILE A 153 9.48 -6.60 5.17
N ALA A 154 8.60 -7.25 4.41
CA ALA A 154 7.27 -7.67 4.87
C ALA A 154 7.31 -8.52 6.15
N ASP A 155 8.39 -9.29 6.36
CA ASP A 155 8.58 -10.13 7.54
C ASP A 155 9.01 -9.34 8.79
N TRP A 156 9.33 -8.05 8.67
CA TRP A 156 9.74 -7.24 9.79
C TRP A 156 8.54 -6.91 10.69
N ASN A 157 8.71 -7.02 12.01
CA ASN A 157 7.64 -6.73 12.98
C ASN A 157 6.94 -5.36 12.75
N PRO A 158 7.63 -4.23 12.49
CA PRO A 158 6.96 -2.98 12.18
C PRO A 158 6.25 -2.97 10.81
N ALA A 159 6.70 -3.77 9.83
CA ALA A 159 6.09 -3.85 8.50
C ALA A 159 4.66 -4.40 8.52
N GLN A 160 4.30 -5.17 9.56
CA GLN A 160 2.95 -5.73 9.72
C GLN A 160 1.88 -4.68 10.03
N PHE A 161 2.28 -3.47 10.45
CA PHE A 161 1.37 -2.44 10.94
C PHE A 161 1.32 -1.18 10.07
N TYR A 162 2.23 -1.04 9.10
CA TYR A 162 2.41 0.15 8.26
C TYR A 162 2.58 -0.25 6.78
N ASP A 163 2.31 0.69 5.87
CA ASP A 163 2.72 0.50 4.48
C ASP A 163 4.25 0.48 4.41
N VAL A 164 4.76 -0.43 3.58
CA VAL A 164 6.19 -0.68 3.40
C VAL A 164 6.54 -0.54 1.93
N ASP A 165 7.64 0.17 1.70
CA ASP A 165 8.27 0.29 0.40
C ASP A 165 9.78 0.18 0.57
N PHE A 166 10.48 -0.21 -0.48
CA PHE A 166 11.94 -0.25 -0.52
C PHE A 166 12.43 0.42 -1.80
N THR A 167 13.25 1.45 -1.64
CA THR A 167 13.89 2.11 -2.77
C THR A 167 15.32 1.62 -2.88
N VAL A 168 15.65 1.01 -4.02
CA VAL A 168 17.03 0.62 -4.35
C VAL A 168 17.76 1.87 -4.85
N GLU A 169 18.78 2.30 -4.12
CA GLU A 169 19.65 3.40 -4.54
C GLU A 169 20.74 2.86 -5.45
N ASP A 170 21.40 1.76 -5.06
CA ASP A 170 22.47 1.13 -5.82
C ASP A 170 22.40 -0.39 -5.83
N VAL A 171 22.72 -0.96 -6.99
CA VAL A 171 22.88 -2.42 -7.16
C VAL A 171 24.37 -2.72 -7.17
N ILE A 172 24.85 -3.42 -6.14
CA ILE A 172 26.27 -3.74 -5.94
C ILE A 172 26.66 -5.00 -6.72
N ASP A 173 25.87 -6.06 -6.57
CA ASP A 173 26.03 -7.32 -7.28
C ASP A 173 24.65 -7.90 -7.57
N LEU A 174 24.51 -8.50 -8.75
CA LEU A 174 23.29 -9.16 -9.20
C LEU A 174 23.68 -10.41 -9.98
N ARG A 175 23.20 -11.57 -9.52
CA ARG A 175 23.42 -12.85 -10.17
C ARG A 175 22.09 -13.50 -10.51
N THR A 176 22.04 -14.07 -11.69
CA THR A 176 20.92 -14.84 -12.22
C THR A 176 21.41 -16.24 -12.57
N GLU A 177 20.52 -17.22 -12.56
CA GLU A 177 20.81 -18.60 -12.99
C GLU A 177 21.04 -18.79 -14.51
N LEU A 178 20.95 -17.70 -15.30
CA LEU A 178 21.11 -17.68 -16.76
C LEU A 178 22.55 -17.87 -17.24
#